data_AF-A0A8J3Q908-F1
#
_entry.id   AF-A0A8J3Q908-F1
#
_cell.length_a   1.000
_cell.length_b   1.000
_cell.length_c   1.000
_cell.angle_alpha   90.00
_cell.angle_beta   90.00
_cell.angle_gamma   90.00
#
_symmetry.space_group_name_H-M   'P 1'
#
loop_
_entity.id
_entity.type
_entity.pdbx_description
1 polymer ?
#
loop_
_entity_poly.entity_id
_entity_poly.type
_entity_poly.pdbx_seq_one_letter_code
_entity_poly.pdbx_strand_id
1 'polypeptide(L)'
;MATPRIYADPLKTDDDGRLLLVTRGTRNDLQKYGIVLSDGLEVDFYTDDADDAGVRDDLLFSGVVHFDGELCAWVADIDWSRCRHASDVEVKD
;
A
#
# COMPACT_ATOMS: atom_id res chain seq x y z
N MET A 1 -0.30 13.84 13.65
CA MET A 1 0.02 13.86 12.21
C MET A 1 -0.37 12.50 11.67
N ALA A 2 -1.12 12.44 10.56
CA ALA A 2 -1.48 11.16 9.97
C ALA A 2 -0.23 10.47 9.39
N THR A 3 -0.11 9.16 9.60
CA THR A 3 0.93 8.35 8.95
C THR A 3 0.78 8.47 7.43
N PRO A 4 1.84 8.82 6.69
CA PRO A 4 1.77 8.90 5.23
C PRO A 4 1.43 7.53 4.65
N ARG A 5 0.45 7.50 3.75
CA ARG A 5 0.08 6.30 2.99
C ARG A 5 0.76 6.31 1.64
N ILE A 6 1.16 5.15 1.16
CA ILE A 6 1.83 4.98 -0.13
C ILE A 6 0.88 4.35 -1.13
N TYR A 7 0.74 4.93 -2.31
CA TYR A 7 -0.04 4.29 -3.36
C TYR A 7 0.55 2.93 -3.72
N ALA A 8 -0.30 1.93 -3.87
CA ALA A 8 0.07 0.68 -4.51
C ALA A 8 -1.08 0.11 -5.34
N ASP A 9 -0.74 -0.72 -6.32
CA ASP A 9 -1.70 -1.44 -7.16
C ASP A 9 -1.78 -2.88 -6.67
N PRO A 10 -2.86 -3.31 -5.98
CA PRO A 10 -3.00 -4.67 -5.44
C PRO A 10 -2.90 -5.78 -6.49
N LEU A 11 -3.03 -5.46 -7.78
CA LEU A 11 -2.88 -6.40 -8.89
C LEU A 11 -1.42 -6.54 -9.36
N LYS A 12 -0.50 -5.75 -8.80
CA LYS A 12 0.95 -5.88 -9.06
C LYS A 12 1.58 -6.73 -7.98
N THR A 13 1.36 -8.03 -8.06
CA THR A 13 2.00 -9.01 -7.19
C THR A 13 3.05 -9.83 -7.92
N ASP A 14 3.95 -10.43 -7.17
CA ASP A 14 4.76 -11.56 -7.65
C ASP A 14 3.99 -12.89 -7.55
N ASP A 15 4.69 -13.99 -7.85
CA ASP A 15 4.13 -15.36 -7.84
C ASP A 15 3.78 -15.86 -6.42
N ASP A 16 4.34 -15.24 -5.37
CA ASP A 16 4.05 -15.53 -3.97
C ASP A 16 2.89 -14.66 -3.43
N GLY A 17 2.34 -13.76 -4.26
CA GLY A 17 1.27 -12.84 -3.88
C GLY A 17 1.74 -11.62 -3.09
N ARG A 18 3.04 -11.35 -3.03
CA ARG A 18 3.60 -10.15 -2.39
C ARG A 18 3.49 -8.97 -3.34
N LEU A 19 3.24 -7.80 -2.78
CA LEU A 19 2.99 -6.58 -3.55
C LEU A 19 4.30 -5.99 -4.08
N LEU A 20 4.42 -5.81 -5.40
CA LEU A 20 5.58 -5.19 -6.04
C LEU A 20 5.53 -3.66 -5.90
N LEU A 21 6.50 -3.06 -5.19
CA LEU A 21 6.55 -1.63 -4.92
C LEU A 21 7.20 -0.82 -6.07
N VAL A 22 6.75 -1.10 -7.29
CA VAL A 22 7.40 -0.64 -8.53
C VAL A 22 6.61 0.43 -9.28
N THR A 23 5.35 0.66 -8.91
CA THR A 23 4.45 1.54 -9.66
C THR A 23 4.90 3.00 -9.59
N ARG A 24 4.46 3.81 -10.56
CA ARG A 24 4.75 5.25 -10.56
C ARG A 24 4.13 5.94 -9.33
N GLY A 25 2.91 5.58 -8.94
CA GLY A 25 2.26 6.13 -7.74
C GLY A 25 3.07 5.85 -6.48
N THR A 26 3.52 4.60 -6.31
CA THR A 26 4.41 4.20 -5.21
C THR A 26 5.67 5.07 -5.16
N ARG A 27 6.38 5.20 -6.29
CA ARG A 27 7.60 6.01 -6.37
C ARG A 27 7.36 7.49 -6.06
N ASN A 28 6.26 8.04 -6.56
CA ASN A 28 5.89 9.44 -6.31
C ASN A 28 5.64 9.69 -4.82
N ASP A 29 4.90 8.81 -4.16
CA ASP A 29 4.59 8.98 -2.74
C ASP A 29 5.83 8.76 -1.86
N LEU A 30 6.66 7.76 -2.16
CA LEU A 30 7.94 7.57 -1.47
C LEU A 30 8.82 8.83 -1.57
N GLN A 31 8.91 9.43 -2.76
CA GLN A 31 9.65 10.67 -2.97
C GLN A 31 9.02 11.86 -2.23
N LYS A 32 7.70 12.02 -2.35
CA LYS A 32 6.93 13.11 -1.73
C LYS A 32 7.07 13.12 -0.21
N TYR A 33 7.05 11.94 0.41
CA TYR A 33 7.13 11.77 1.85
C TYR A 33 8.57 11.53 2.36
N GLY A 34 9.55 11.44 1.47
CA GLY A 34 10.96 11.18 1.83
C GLY A 34 11.18 9.82 2.48
N ILE A 35 10.37 8.81 2.13
CA ILE A 35 10.44 7.46 2.69
C ILE A 35 11.46 6.65 1.90
N VAL A 36 12.41 6.08 2.62
CA VAL A 36 13.39 5.13 2.08
C VAL A 36 12.95 3.73 2.50
N LEU A 37 12.74 2.85 1.51
CA LEU A 37 12.39 1.46 1.77
C LEU A 37 13.55 0.74 2.46
N SER A 38 13.22 -0.09 3.43
CA SER A 38 14.15 -0.92 4.18
C SER A 38 13.44 -2.19 4.65
N ASP A 39 14.19 -3.27 4.85
CA ASP A 39 13.63 -4.53 5.36
C ASP A 39 12.97 -4.34 6.72
N GLY A 40 11.76 -4.87 6.87
CA GLY A 40 10.96 -4.77 8.09
C GLY A 40 10.20 -3.45 8.26
N LEU A 41 10.26 -2.53 7.28
CA LEU A 41 9.48 -1.30 7.34
C LEU A 41 7.99 -1.62 7.18
N GLU A 42 7.19 -1.28 8.19
CA GLU A 42 5.72 -1.29 8.09
C GLU A 42 5.26 -0.07 7.29
N VAL A 43 4.42 -0.31 6.28
CA VAL A 43 3.86 0.73 5.41
C VAL A 43 2.35 0.57 5.34
N ASP A 44 1.66 1.70 5.51
CA ASP A 44 0.24 1.82 5.16
C ASP A 44 0.14 2.19 3.67
N PHE A 45 -0.68 1.46 2.95
CA PHE A 45 -0.93 1.64 1.53
C PHE A 45 -2.35 2.11 1.27
N TYR A 46 -2.55 2.67 0.08
CA TYR A 46 -3.88 2.92 -0.48
C TYR A 46 -3.90 2.59 -1.97
N THR A 47 -5.10 2.36 -2.51
CA THR A 47 -5.36 2.35 -3.95
C THR A 47 -6.72 2.99 -4.22
N ASP A 48 -6.89 3.59 -5.41
CA ASP A 48 -8.19 4.13 -5.82
C ASP A 48 -9.19 2.97 -5.92
N ASP A 49 -10.35 3.10 -5.30
CA ASP A 49 -11.44 2.13 -5.34
C ASP A 49 -12.82 2.83 -5.39
N ALA A 50 -13.90 2.05 -5.33
CA ALA A 50 -15.22 2.56 -5.03
C ALA A 50 -15.81 1.78 -3.84
N ASP A 51 -16.59 2.46 -3.01
CA ASP A 51 -17.36 1.80 -1.96
C ASP A 51 -18.50 0.94 -2.54
N ASP A 52 -19.23 0.24 -1.67
CA ASP A 52 -20.38 -0.60 -2.05
C ASP A 52 -21.50 0.18 -2.77
N ALA A 53 -21.56 1.51 -2.63
CA ALA A 53 -22.50 2.39 -3.31
C ALA A 53 -21.98 2.90 -4.67
N GLY A 54 -20.76 2.53 -5.06
CA GLY A 54 -20.09 3.01 -6.27
C GLY A 54 -19.58 4.44 -6.16
N VAL A 55 -19.49 4.99 -4.94
CA VAL A 55 -18.89 6.29 -4.67
C VAL A 55 -17.37 6.10 -4.62
N ARG A 56 -16.64 7.04 -5.23
CA ARG A 56 -15.17 7.00 -5.20
C ARG A 56 -14.68 6.99 -3.76
N ASP A 57 -13.84 6.02 -3.45
CA ASP A 57 -13.19 5.85 -2.15
C ASP A 57 -11.75 5.36 -2.37
N ASP A 58 -10.99 5.21 -1.30
CA ASP A 58 -9.70 4.51 -1.33
C ASP A 58 -9.81 3.21 -0.54
N LEU A 59 -9.20 2.15 -1.04
CA LEU A 59 -9.00 0.92 -0.27
C LEU A 59 -7.67 1.02 0.48
N LEU A 60 -7.71 0.84 1.81
CA LEU A 60 -6.57 0.95 2.70
C LEU A 60 -6.12 -0.44 3.16
N PHE A 61 -4.81 -0.69 3.16
CA PHE A 61 -4.22 -1.93 3.63
C PHE A 61 -2.80 -1.68 4.14
N SER A 62 -2.24 -2.59 4.94
CA SER A 62 -0.90 -2.42 5.52
C SER A 62 -0.05 -3.65 5.24
N GLY A 63 1.25 -3.47 5.14
CA GLY A 63 2.19 -4.57 4.94
C GLY A 63 3.60 -4.27 5.43
N VAL A 64 4.42 -5.32 5.47
CA VAL A 64 5.83 -5.25 5.84
C VAL A 64 6.69 -5.36 4.59
N VAL A 65 7.62 -4.42 4.43
CA VAL A 65 8.48 -4.30 3.25
C VAL A 65 9.72 -5.17 3.39
N HIS A 66 10.11 -5.84 2.31
CA HIS A 66 11.35 -6.60 2.18
C HIS A 66 11.99 -6.44 0.81
N PHE A 67 13.32 -6.52 0.73
CA PHE A 67 14.00 -6.55 -0.56
C PHE A 67 14.11 -7.97 -1.07
N ASP A 68 13.50 -8.26 -2.22
CA ASP A 68 13.68 -9.53 -2.90
C ASP A 68 14.92 -9.46 -3.81
N GLY A 69 15.94 -10.25 -3.45
CA GLY A 69 17.21 -10.28 -4.17
C GLY A 69 17.14 -10.99 -5.53
N GLU A 70 16.19 -11.91 -5.73
CA GLU A 70 16.03 -12.63 -7.00
C GLU A 70 15.31 -11.75 -8.02
N LEU A 71 14.25 -11.06 -7.59
CA LEU A 71 13.50 -10.10 -8.39
C LEU A 71 14.21 -8.74 -8.53
N CYS A 72 15.23 -8.49 -7.72
CA CYS A 72 15.90 -7.18 -7.56
C CYS A 72 14.89 -6.05 -7.30
N ALA A 73 13.89 -6.32 -6.46
CA ALA A 73 12.75 -5.43 -6.24
C ALA A 73 12.35 -5.37 -4.78
N TRP A 74 11.80 -4.22 -4.37
CA TRP A 74 11.11 -4.11 -3.09
C TRP A 74 9.71 -4.69 -3.21
N VAL A 75 9.37 -5.57 -2.28
CA VAL A 75 8.05 -6.18 -2.14
C VAL A 75 7.46 -5.89 -0.78
N ALA A 76 6.15 -6.07 -0.63
CA ALA A 76 5.49 -6.02 0.67
C ALA A 76 4.57 -7.23 0.89
N ASP A 77 4.70 -7.85 2.06
CA ASP A 77 3.78 -8.87 2.57
C ASP A 77 2.58 -8.15 3.21
N ILE A 78 1.39 -8.33 2.63
CA ILE A 78 0.19 -7.58 3.02
C ILE A 78 -0.65 -8.35 4.04
N ASP A 79 -1.01 -7.70 5.14
CA ASP A 79 -2.03 -8.19 6.08
C ASP A 79 -3.43 -7.81 5.57
N TRP A 80 -3.98 -8.65 4.70
CA TRP A 80 -5.31 -8.44 4.12
C TRP A 80 -6.45 -8.45 5.16
N SER A 81 -6.22 -8.94 6.39
CA SER A 81 -7.22 -8.86 7.46
C SER A 81 -7.47 -7.43 7.96
N ARG A 82 -6.59 -6.49 7.61
CA ARG A 82 -6.70 -5.05 7.94
C ARG A 82 -7.18 -4.20 6.77
N CYS A 83 -7.58 -4.84 5.67
CA CYS A 83 -8.12 -4.18 4.50
C CYS A 83 -9.47 -3.52 4.83
N ARG A 84 -9.64 -2.26 4.44
CA ARG A 84 -10.84 -1.45 4.74
C ARG A 84 -10.96 -0.27 3.80
N HIS A 85 -12.16 0.18 3.53
CA HIS A 85 -12.36 1.42 2.79
C HIS A 85 -11.94 2.62 3.64
N ALA A 86 -11.47 3.70 3.02
CA ALA A 86 -11.05 4.88 3.76
C ALA A 86 -12.24 5.52 4.49
N SER A 87 -13.43 5.50 3.89
CA SER A 87 -14.67 5.90 4.54
C SER A 87 -14.98 5.11 5.83
N ASP A 88 -14.64 3.82 5.93
CA ASP A 88 -14.83 3.03 7.15
C ASP A 88 -13.98 3.52 8.33
N VAL A 89 -12.86 4.18 8.04
CA VAL A 89 -11.90 4.69 9.03
C VAL A 89 -12.21 6.15 9.41
N GLU A 90 -12.76 6.91 8.47
CA GLU A 90 -13.08 8.34 8.65
C GLU A 90 -14.41 8.57 9.37
N VAL A 91 -15.26 7.54 9.54
CA VAL A 91 -16.41 7.60 10.46
C VAL A 91 -15.94 7.43 11.90
N LYS A 92 -15.28 8.45 12.44
CA LYS A 92 -15.18 8.74 13.88
C LYS A 92 -14.95 10.24 14.08
N ASP A 93 -16.04 11.00 13.98
CA ASP A 93 -16.51 11.99 14.97
C ASP A 93 -17.80 12.69 14.48
#